data_AF-A0A2A5H3K7-F1
#
_entry.id   AF-A0A2A5H3K7-F1
#
_cell.length_a   1.000
_cell.length_b   1.000
_cell.length_c   1.000
_cell.angle_alpha   90.00
_cell.angle_beta   90.00
_cell.angle_gamma   90.00
#
_symmetry.space_group_name_H-M   'P 1'
#
loop_
_entity.id
_entity.type
_entity.pdbx_description
1 polymer ?
#
loop_
_entity_poly.entity_id
_entity_poly.type
_entity_poly.pdbx_seq_one_letter_code
_entity_poly.pdbx_strand_id
1 'polypeptide(L)'
;MIKKLAVSSFLTLTYATQSFASDKNHVPTHNDVSHGESSGGLPQLDPSSFTGQTFWLIIIFVSIYIIFSRKSLPDISRAIENRAERIKNDLDSADRLKGEVTSVQDTYEKRLKKSHEESSLIFLKIEKDIKVKSEENTKKFQEYSAEKISELEKNIDKARKDAMEDMSQIAADIATEAAEKIIGVRADTKSARAVVDSLYKAA
;
A
#
# COMPACT_ATOMS: atom_id res chain seq x y z
N MET A 1 21.70 23.52 35.88
CA MET A 1 21.90 24.96 36.12
C MET A 1 20.70 25.70 35.52
N ILE A 2 19.70 25.99 36.33
CA ILE A 2 18.39 26.52 35.95
C ILE A 2 18.38 28.00 36.38
N LYS A 3 18.36 28.94 35.42
CA LYS A 3 18.14 30.38 35.66
C LYS A 3 16.77 30.72 35.10
N LYS A 4 15.71 30.57 35.91
CA LYS A 4 15.02 31.64 36.66
C LYS A 4 14.47 32.75 35.76
N LEU A 5 13.16 32.63 35.55
CA LEU A 5 12.20 33.61 35.06
C LEU A 5 12.44 35.00 35.69
N ALA A 6 12.51 36.02 34.84
CA ALA A 6 12.31 37.41 35.22
C ALA A 6 10.79 37.68 35.26
N VAL A 7 10.19 37.49 36.43
CA VAL A 7 8.92 38.13 36.80
C VAL A 7 9.20 38.95 38.05
N SER A 8 9.41 40.23 37.83
CA SER A 8 9.61 41.32 38.79
C SER A 8 9.50 42.57 37.92
N SER A 9 8.77 43.63 38.20
CA SER A 9 8.15 44.14 39.40
C SER A 9 7.31 45.34 38.93
N PHE A 10 6.59 45.99 39.85
CA PHE A 10 5.94 47.31 39.67
C PHE A 10 4.67 47.32 38.78
N LEU A 11 3.49 47.69 39.24
CA LEU A 11 3.11 48.34 40.49
C LEU A 11 1.58 48.21 40.63
N THR A 12 1.10 47.28 41.45
CA THR A 12 -0.21 47.42 42.08
C THR A 12 0.00 48.26 43.32
N LEU A 13 -0.59 49.45 43.38
CA LEU A 13 -0.77 50.15 44.65
C LEU A 13 -2.24 50.54 44.81
N THR A 14 -2.89 49.73 45.64
CA THR A 14 -4.15 50.01 46.30
C THR A 14 -3.84 50.58 47.68
N TYR A 15 -4.65 51.54 48.11
CA TYR A 15 -4.95 52.00 49.48
C TYR A 15 -4.27 53.24 50.09
N ALA A 16 -5.08 53.88 50.96
CA ALA A 16 -4.88 55.01 51.87
C ALA A 16 -5.15 56.40 51.27
N THR A 17 -6.35 56.98 51.39
CA THR A 17 -6.94 57.62 52.60
C THR A 17 -5.97 58.55 53.34
N GLN A 18 -6.00 59.84 53.00
CA GLN A 18 -5.48 60.89 53.87
C GLN A 18 -6.66 61.76 54.33
N SER A 19 -7.16 61.43 55.52
CA SER A 19 -7.87 62.35 56.39
C SER A 19 -7.08 62.40 57.69
N PHE A 20 -6.42 63.52 58.01
CA PHE A 20 -6.62 64.23 59.28
C PHE A 20 -5.83 65.55 59.35
N ALA A 21 -6.58 66.59 59.73
CA ALA A 21 -6.31 67.92 60.26
C ALA A 21 -4.86 68.39 60.58
N SER A 22 -4.56 69.65 60.25
CA SER A 22 -4.61 70.76 61.23
C SER A 22 -4.03 72.04 60.60
N ASP A 23 -4.89 72.98 60.18
CA ASP A 23 -4.54 74.40 60.24
C ASP A 23 -5.75 75.19 60.74
N LYS A 24 -5.54 75.90 61.85
CA LYS A 24 -6.53 76.68 62.56
C LYS A 24 -6.43 78.11 62.07
N ASN A 25 -7.60 78.73 61.86
CA ASN A 25 -7.85 80.15 61.56
C ASN A 25 -8.09 80.48 60.07
N HIS A 26 -9.27 80.12 59.57
CA HIS A 26 -9.95 81.00 58.62
C HIS A 26 -11.41 81.19 59.06
N VAL A 27 -11.75 82.43 59.34
CA VAL A 27 -13.04 82.93 59.80
C VAL A 27 -14.11 82.63 58.75
N PRO A 28 -15.31 82.12 59.09
CA PRO A 28 -16.38 81.98 58.13
C PRO A 28 -17.04 83.35 57.95
N THR A 29 -16.55 84.16 57.01
CA THR A 29 -17.34 85.27 56.49
C THR A 29 -18.30 84.71 55.46
N HIS A 30 -19.52 84.45 55.91
CA HIS A 30 -20.69 84.48 55.05
C HIS A 30 -20.69 85.85 54.34
N ASN A 31 -20.28 85.87 53.08
CA ASN A 31 -20.68 86.90 52.15
C ASN A 31 -21.86 86.32 51.37
N ASP A 32 -23.04 86.70 51.83
CA ASP A 32 -24.31 86.72 51.13
C ASP A 32 -24.16 87.50 49.81
N VAL A 33 -23.58 86.84 48.81
CA VAL A 33 -23.74 87.25 47.42
C VAL A 33 -25.14 86.82 47.00
N SER A 34 -26.07 87.73 47.24
CA SER A 34 -27.33 87.89 46.51
C SER A 34 -27.20 87.39 45.07
N HIS A 35 -27.74 86.20 44.80
CA HIS A 35 -28.08 85.77 43.45
C HIS A 35 -29.47 86.32 43.14
N GLY A 36 -29.47 87.55 42.60
CA GLY A 36 -30.63 88.14 41.98
C GLY A 36 -31.08 87.28 40.80
N GLU A 37 -32.37 86.95 40.77
CA GLU A 37 -33.02 86.27 39.68
C GLU A 37 -32.91 87.09 38.37
N SER A 38 -32.26 86.51 37.38
CA SER A 38 -32.69 86.64 35.99
C SER A 38 -32.86 85.24 35.41
N SER A 39 -34.12 84.83 35.24
CA SER A 39 -34.62 83.83 34.29
C SER A 39 -33.55 83.13 33.42
N GLY A 40 -33.18 81.88 33.76
CA GLY A 40 -32.35 81.09 32.84
C GLY A 40 -31.69 79.84 33.40
N GLY A 41 -32.46 78.80 33.76
CA GLY A 41 -31.99 77.40 33.81
C GLY A 41 -30.83 77.06 34.76
N LEU A 42 -30.52 75.78 34.89
CA LEU A 42 -29.32 75.33 35.60
C LEU A 42 -28.09 75.88 34.84
N PRO A 43 -27.07 76.46 35.49
CA PRO A 43 -25.89 77.04 34.82
C PRO A 43 -25.03 76.03 34.02
N GLN A 44 -25.31 74.74 34.18
CA GLN A 44 -24.78 73.62 33.40
C GLN A 44 -25.52 73.38 32.06
N LEU A 45 -26.63 74.09 31.82
CA LEU A 45 -27.43 74.05 30.59
C LEU A 45 -27.44 75.40 29.87
N ASP A 46 -26.41 76.23 30.07
CA ASP A 46 -26.24 77.47 29.31
C ASP A 46 -25.86 77.16 27.85
N PRO A 47 -26.74 77.49 26.88
CA PRO A 47 -26.54 77.14 25.47
C PRO A 47 -25.30 77.78 24.83
N SER A 48 -24.73 78.82 25.44
CA SER A 48 -23.49 79.44 24.98
C SER A 48 -22.28 78.49 25.09
N SER A 49 -22.26 77.60 26.08
CA SER A 49 -21.16 76.66 26.33
C SER A 49 -21.18 75.44 25.39
N PHE A 50 -22.36 75.04 24.90
CA PHE A 50 -22.50 73.89 23.99
C PHE A 50 -21.84 74.11 22.62
N THR A 51 -21.68 75.36 22.18
CA THR A 51 -21.08 75.65 20.87
C THR A 51 -19.61 75.24 20.80
N GLY A 52 -18.82 75.55 21.84
CA GLY A 52 -17.40 75.17 21.91
C GLY A 52 -17.21 73.65 22.06
N GLN A 53 -18.06 73.01 22.87
CA GLN A 53 -18.04 71.55 23.05
C GLN A 53 -18.44 70.81 21.78
N THR A 54 -19.46 71.29 21.07
CA THR A 54 -19.91 70.70 19.79
C THR A 54 -18.87 70.85 18.69
N PHE A 55 -18.19 72.00 18.61
CA PHE A 55 -17.11 72.21 17.65
C PHE A 55 -15.96 71.20 17.82
N TRP A 56 -15.47 71.01 19.06
CA TRP A 56 -14.44 70.02 19.34
C TRP A 56 -14.92 68.57 19.16
N LEU A 57 -16.18 68.28 19.50
CA LEU A 57 -16.80 66.98 19.23
C LEU A 57 -16.78 66.67 17.73
N ILE A 58 -17.17 67.62 16.88
CA ILE A 58 -17.13 67.47 15.43
C ILE A 58 -15.70 67.23 14.94
N ILE A 59 -14.71 67.99 15.43
CA ILE A 59 -13.30 67.80 15.05
C ILE A 59 -12.83 66.39 15.40
N ILE A 60 -13.06 65.92 16.62
CA ILE A 60 -12.63 64.60 17.08
C ILE A 60 -13.38 63.49 16.32
N PHE A 61 -14.70 63.66 16.15
CA PHE A 61 -15.53 62.72 15.41
C PHE A 61 -15.07 62.56 13.96
N VAL A 62 -14.81 63.67 13.26
CA VAL A 62 -14.29 63.67 11.89
C VAL A 62 -12.90 63.04 11.85
N SER A 63 -12.02 63.36 12.80
CA SER A 63 -10.68 62.78 12.88
C SER A 63 -10.73 61.25 13.03
N ILE A 64 -11.55 60.74 13.95
CA ILE A 64 -11.77 59.29 14.13
C ILE A 64 -12.44 58.68 12.89
N TYR A 65 -13.43 59.35 12.30
CA TYR A 65 -14.12 58.88 11.09
C TYR A 65 -13.15 58.66 9.93
N ILE A 66 -12.22 59.59 9.70
CA ILE A 66 -11.19 59.46 8.66
C ILE A 66 -10.30 58.26 8.95
N ILE A 67 -9.87 58.05 10.19
CA ILE A 67 -9.04 56.90 10.58
C ILE A 67 -9.79 55.58 10.35
N PHE A 68 -11.05 55.50 10.75
CA PHE A 68 -11.86 54.29 10.62
C PHE A 68 -12.18 53.97 9.15
N SER A 69 -12.54 55.00 8.38
CA SER A 69 -12.83 54.90 6.95
C SER A 69 -11.61 54.41 6.18
N ARG A 70 -10.42 54.93 6.52
CA ARG A 70 -9.20 54.64 5.75
C ARG A 70 -8.44 53.40 6.21
N LYS A 71 -8.66 52.91 7.44
CA LYS A 71 -7.90 51.80 8.01
C LYS A 71 -8.76 50.60 8.40
N SER A 72 -9.76 50.79 9.27
CA SER A 72 -10.58 49.67 9.77
C SER A 72 -11.38 48.98 8.67
N LEU A 73 -12.03 49.75 7.78
CA LEU A 73 -12.81 49.18 6.68
C LEU A 73 -11.96 48.36 5.69
N PRO A 74 -10.87 48.89 5.11
CA PRO A 74 -10.07 48.10 4.17
C PRO A 74 -9.37 46.91 4.83
N ASP A 75 -8.97 46.99 6.10
CA ASP A 75 -8.33 45.87 6.79
C ASP A 75 -9.31 44.69 6.97
N ILE A 76 -10.59 44.96 7.27
CA ILE A 76 -11.64 43.92 7.35
C ILE A 76 -11.95 43.34 5.96
N SER A 77 -12.10 44.19 4.94
CA SER A 77 -12.33 43.73 3.56
C SER A 77 -11.20 42.82 3.06
N ARG A 78 -9.94 43.18 3.34
CA ARG A 78 -8.77 42.34 3.01
C ARG A 78 -8.81 40.99 3.72
N ALA A 79 -9.23 40.94 4.98
CA ALA A 79 -9.34 39.68 5.71
C ALA A 79 -10.42 38.75 5.12
N ILE A 80 -11.54 39.31 4.67
CA ILE A 80 -12.60 38.55 3.99
C ILE A 80 -12.11 38.04 2.64
N GLU A 81 -11.48 38.90 1.84
CA GLU A 81 -10.93 38.53 0.53
C GLU A 81 -9.88 37.43 0.67
N ASN A 82 -8.92 37.57 1.58
CA ASN A 82 -7.90 36.55 1.84
C ASN A 82 -8.49 35.19 2.23
N ARG A 83 -9.61 35.19 2.98
CA ARG A 83 -10.31 33.94 3.34
C ARG A 83 -11.04 33.36 2.14
N ALA A 84 -11.73 34.18 1.36
CA ALA A 84 -12.41 33.75 0.15
C ALA A 84 -11.43 33.16 -0.87
N GLU A 85 -10.28 33.82 -1.07
CA GLU A 85 -9.20 33.35 -1.94
C GLU A 85 -8.61 32.03 -1.45
N ARG A 86 -8.36 31.88 -0.14
CA ARG A 86 -7.90 30.61 0.44
C ARG A 86 -8.90 29.48 0.21
N ILE A 87 -10.18 29.71 0.49
CA ILE A 87 -11.24 28.70 0.28
C ILE A 87 -11.31 28.31 -1.20
N LYS A 88 -11.24 29.28 -2.11
CA LYS A 88 -11.24 29.03 -3.55
C LYS A 88 -10.02 28.19 -3.95
N ASN A 89 -8.82 28.56 -3.49
CA ASN A 89 -7.59 27.83 -3.78
C ASN A 89 -7.64 26.40 -3.20
N ASP A 90 -8.20 26.22 -2.02
CA ASP A 90 -8.37 24.90 -1.39
C ASP A 90 -9.37 24.04 -2.18
N LEU A 91 -10.47 24.64 -2.66
CA LEU A 91 -11.45 23.96 -3.52
C LEU A 91 -10.84 23.56 -4.87
N ASP A 92 -10.16 24.49 -5.54
CA ASP A 92 -9.49 24.23 -6.83
C ASP A 92 -8.41 23.15 -6.67
N SER A 93 -7.68 23.17 -5.55
CA SER A 93 -6.68 22.14 -5.22
C SER A 93 -7.33 20.78 -4.94
N ALA A 94 -8.46 20.75 -4.23
CA ALA A 94 -9.22 19.53 -3.98
C ALA A 94 -9.77 18.92 -5.27
N ASP A 95 -10.31 19.75 -6.18
CA ASP A 95 -10.81 19.30 -7.48
C ASP A 95 -9.68 18.78 -8.38
N ARG A 96 -8.53 19.48 -8.41
CA ARG A 96 -7.33 18.97 -9.10
C ARG A 96 -6.88 17.62 -8.53
N LEU A 97 -6.77 17.51 -7.21
CA LEU A 97 -6.33 16.28 -6.56
C LEU A 97 -7.32 15.14 -6.81
N LYS A 98 -8.63 15.43 -6.84
CA LYS A 98 -9.67 14.47 -7.21
C LYS A 98 -9.49 13.99 -8.65
N GLY A 99 -9.24 14.90 -9.59
CA GLY A 99 -8.94 14.55 -10.99
C GLY A 99 -7.69 13.68 -11.12
N GLU A 100 -6.62 14.02 -10.39
CA GLU A 100 -5.39 13.22 -10.35
C GLU A 100 -5.65 11.82 -9.78
N VAL A 101 -6.39 11.70 -8.67
CA VAL A 101 -6.79 10.41 -8.08
C VAL A 101 -7.59 9.56 -9.08
N THR A 102 -8.56 10.14 -9.78
CA THR A 102 -9.33 9.41 -10.80
C THR A 102 -8.43 8.93 -11.94
N SER A 103 -7.47 9.75 -12.41
CA SER A 103 -6.54 9.34 -13.46
C SER A 103 -5.58 8.22 -13.02
N VAL A 104 -5.12 8.28 -11.76
CA VAL A 104 -4.26 7.27 -11.15
C VAL A 104 -5.05 5.98 -10.96
N GLN A 105 -6.30 6.06 -10.53
CA GLN A 105 -7.21 4.92 -10.39
C GLN A 105 -7.44 4.22 -11.73
N ASP A 106 -7.80 4.95 -12.79
CA ASP A 106 -7.99 4.37 -14.13
C ASP A 106 -6.71 3.71 -14.65
N THR A 107 -5.55 4.35 -14.46
CA THR A 107 -4.26 3.76 -14.84
C THR A 107 -3.94 2.51 -14.00
N TYR A 108 -4.25 2.51 -12.71
CA TYR A 108 -4.06 1.37 -11.83
C TYR A 108 -4.96 0.19 -12.22
N GLU A 109 -6.24 0.43 -12.45
CA GLU A 109 -7.20 -0.58 -12.92
C GLU A 109 -6.77 -1.16 -14.28
N LYS A 110 -6.32 -0.32 -15.22
CA LYS A 110 -5.75 -0.79 -16.50
C LYS A 110 -4.52 -1.67 -16.32
N ARG A 111 -3.61 -1.29 -15.43
CA ARG A 111 -2.41 -2.11 -15.12
C ARG A 111 -2.79 -3.45 -14.49
N LEU A 112 -3.76 -3.45 -13.58
CA LEU A 112 -4.25 -4.67 -12.94
C LEU A 112 -4.88 -5.60 -13.97
N LYS A 113 -5.76 -5.07 -14.83
CA LYS A 113 -6.38 -5.84 -15.91
C LYS A 113 -5.33 -6.42 -16.87
N LYS A 114 -4.37 -5.60 -17.30
CA LYS A 114 -3.28 -6.03 -18.18
C LYS A 114 -2.42 -7.14 -17.54
N SER A 115 -2.10 -7.01 -16.25
CA SER A 115 -1.34 -8.04 -15.52
C SER A 115 -2.10 -9.35 -15.41
N HIS A 116 -3.43 -9.30 -15.18
CA HIS A 116 -4.27 -10.50 -15.19
C HIS A 116 -4.33 -11.14 -16.58
N GLU A 117 -4.52 -10.35 -17.65
CA GLU A 117 -4.52 -10.84 -19.03
C GLU A 117 -3.17 -11.49 -19.39
N GLU A 118 -2.05 -10.84 -19.08
CA GLU A 118 -0.71 -11.39 -19.29
C GLU A 118 -0.47 -12.69 -18.51
N SER A 119 -0.91 -12.74 -17.25
CA SER A 119 -0.79 -13.95 -16.42
C SER A 119 -1.61 -15.11 -17.00
N SER A 120 -2.84 -14.85 -17.45
CA SER A 120 -3.68 -15.85 -18.11
C SER A 120 -3.05 -16.35 -19.43
N LEU A 121 -2.46 -15.45 -20.22
CA LEU A 121 -1.75 -15.82 -21.44
C LEU A 121 -0.52 -16.68 -21.16
N ILE A 122 0.25 -16.35 -20.11
CA ILE A 122 1.40 -17.15 -19.68
C ILE A 122 0.93 -18.53 -19.23
N PHE A 123 -0.16 -18.62 -18.46
CA PHE A 123 -0.70 -19.90 -18.01
C PHE A 123 -1.12 -20.79 -19.18
N LEU A 124 -1.86 -20.24 -20.15
CA LEU A 124 -2.25 -20.97 -21.36
C LEU A 124 -1.04 -21.43 -22.19
N LYS A 125 0.01 -20.61 -22.26
CA LYS A 125 1.26 -20.96 -22.94
C LYS A 125 1.97 -22.11 -22.23
N ILE A 126 2.10 -22.04 -20.90
CA ILE A 126 2.71 -23.08 -20.09
C ILE A 126 1.92 -24.39 -20.21
N GLU A 127 0.59 -24.34 -20.13
CA GLU A 127 -0.26 -25.52 -20.29
C GLU A 127 -0.06 -26.18 -21.65
N LYS A 128 -0.02 -25.39 -22.72
CA LYS A 128 0.28 -25.88 -24.07
C LYS A 128 1.67 -26.48 -24.17
N ASP A 129 2.69 -25.82 -23.63
CA ASP A 129 4.08 -26.29 -23.67
C ASP A 129 4.26 -27.58 -22.86
N ILE A 130 3.60 -27.70 -21.70
CA ILE A 130 3.58 -28.91 -20.87
C ILE A 130 2.92 -30.05 -21.64
N LYS A 131 1.76 -29.80 -22.29
CA LYS A 131 1.06 -30.81 -23.07
C LYS A 131 1.93 -31.34 -24.22
N VAL A 132 2.55 -30.43 -24.99
CA VAL A 132 3.46 -30.81 -26.08
C VAL A 132 4.65 -31.61 -25.56
N LYS A 133 5.30 -31.17 -24.48
CA LYS A 133 6.42 -31.92 -23.87
C LYS A 133 5.99 -33.27 -23.31
N SER A 134 4.78 -33.36 -22.73
CA SER A 134 4.24 -34.61 -22.21
C SER A 134 3.96 -35.61 -23.34
N GLU A 135 3.38 -35.15 -24.45
CA GLU A 135 3.15 -35.96 -25.65
C GLU A 135 4.49 -36.42 -26.27
N GLU A 136 5.48 -35.53 -26.37
CA GLU A 136 6.82 -35.86 -26.88
C GLU A 136 7.53 -36.89 -25.99
N ASN A 137 7.52 -36.70 -24.67
CA ASN A 137 8.11 -37.64 -23.72
C ASN A 137 7.40 -38.99 -23.75
N THR A 138 6.07 -39.00 -23.90
CA THR A 138 5.28 -40.23 -24.01
C THR A 138 5.65 -40.99 -25.28
N LYS A 139 5.80 -40.30 -26.43
CA LYS A 139 6.26 -40.92 -27.68
C LYS A 139 7.66 -41.49 -27.56
N LYS A 140 8.61 -40.71 -27.03
CA LYS A 140 9.99 -41.18 -26.78
C LYS A 140 10.03 -42.40 -25.86
N PHE A 141 9.21 -42.40 -24.81
CA PHE A 141 9.11 -43.54 -23.89
C PHE A 141 8.52 -44.78 -24.57
N GLN A 142 7.50 -44.60 -25.42
CA GLN A 142 6.91 -45.69 -26.20
C GLN A 142 7.92 -46.29 -27.20
N GLU A 143 8.65 -45.44 -27.93
CA GLU A 143 9.71 -45.87 -28.86
C GLU A 143 10.83 -46.63 -28.13
N TYR A 144 11.34 -46.07 -27.04
CA TYR A 144 12.37 -46.71 -26.21
C TYR A 144 11.89 -48.05 -25.63
N SER A 145 10.64 -48.10 -25.16
CA SER A 145 10.06 -49.33 -24.61
C SER A 145 9.89 -50.39 -25.70
N ALA A 146 9.43 -50.02 -26.90
CA ALA A 146 9.29 -50.95 -28.02
C ALA A 146 10.64 -51.51 -28.47
N GLU A 147 11.68 -50.67 -28.53
CA GLU A 147 13.04 -51.11 -28.83
C GLU A 147 13.56 -52.10 -27.78
N LYS A 148 13.38 -51.78 -26.49
CA LYS A 148 13.79 -52.66 -25.39
C LYS A 148 13.03 -53.98 -25.36
N ILE A 149 11.73 -53.96 -25.64
CA ILE A 149 10.93 -55.19 -25.76
C ILE A 149 11.47 -56.05 -26.91
N SER A 150 11.73 -55.47 -28.08
CA SER A 150 12.29 -56.23 -29.22
C SER A 150 13.69 -56.80 -28.93
N GLU A 151 14.54 -56.07 -28.22
CA GLU A 151 15.85 -56.57 -27.77
C GLU A 151 15.70 -57.73 -26.79
N LEU A 152 14.80 -57.61 -25.81
CA LEU A 152 14.51 -58.66 -24.84
C LEU A 152 13.90 -59.91 -25.50
N GLU A 153 13.00 -59.75 -26.46
CA GLU A 153 12.44 -60.86 -27.25
C GLU A 153 13.54 -61.65 -27.97
N LYS A 154 14.49 -60.95 -28.64
CA LYS A 154 15.63 -61.60 -29.29
C LYS A 154 16.54 -62.32 -28.29
N ASN A 155 16.76 -61.74 -27.12
CA ASN A 155 17.56 -62.37 -26.07
C ASN A 155 16.86 -63.60 -25.49
N ILE A 156 15.54 -63.56 -25.30
CA ILE A 156 14.71 -64.70 -24.87
C ILE A 156 14.76 -65.80 -25.93
N ASP A 157 14.62 -65.48 -27.21
CA ASP A 157 14.69 -66.46 -28.30
C ASP A 157 16.07 -67.11 -28.39
N LYS A 158 17.14 -66.34 -28.18
CA LYS A 158 18.50 -66.88 -28.11
C LYS A 158 18.66 -67.80 -26.90
N ALA A 159 18.30 -67.34 -25.70
CA ALA A 159 18.37 -68.14 -24.49
C ALA A 159 17.54 -69.43 -24.60
N ARG A 160 16.39 -69.38 -25.28
CA ARG A 160 15.56 -70.56 -25.57
C ARG A 160 16.28 -71.53 -26.49
N LYS A 161 16.92 -71.05 -27.57
CA LYS A 161 17.69 -71.90 -28.49
C LYS A 161 18.87 -72.55 -27.79
N ASP A 162 19.64 -71.76 -27.03
CA ASP A 162 20.79 -72.24 -26.26
C ASP A 162 20.34 -73.31 -25.24
N ALA A 163 19.25 -73.08 -24.50
CA ALA A 163 18.70 -74.05 -23.55
C ALA A 163 18.18 -75.33 -24.23
N MET A 164 17.60 -75.25 -25.43
CA MET A 164 17.20 -76.44 -26.21
C MET A 164 18.40 -77.21 -26.72
N GLU A 165 19.47 -76.53 -27.13
CA GLU A 165 20.72 -77.18 -27.53
C GLU A 165 21.37 -77.89 -26.35
N ASP A 166 21.50 -77.23 -25.20
CA ASP A 166 22.01 -77.84 -23.97
C ASP A 166 21.17 -79.06 -23.55
N MET A 167 19.84 -78.97 -23.63
CA MET A 167 18.95 -80.08 -23.31
C MET A 167 19.09 -81.24 -24.30
N SER A 168 19.29 -80.97 -25.60
CA SER A 168 19.56 -82.01 -26.61
C SER A 168 20.87 -82.74 -26.34
N GLN A 169 21.89 -82.02 -25.88
CA GLN A 169 23.19 -82.58 -25.56
C GLN A 169 23.14 -83.43 -24.29
N ILE A 170 22.50 -82.93 -23.22
CA ILE A 170 22.25 -83.71 -22.00
C ILE A 170 21.43 -84.97 -22.30
N ALA A 171 20.39 -84.87 -23.14
CA ALA A 171 19.58 -86.02 -23.53
C ALA A 171 20.38 -87.06 -24.33
N ALA A 172 21.24 -86.62 -25.25
CA ALA A 172 22.12 -87.52 -26.01
C ALA A 172 23.15 -88.23 -25.11
N ASP A 173 23.72 -87.51 -24.14
CA ASP A 173 24.66 -88.07 -23.16
C ASP A 173 23.97 -89.13 -22.28
N ILE A 174 22.78 -88.82 -21.74
CA ILE A 174 21.98 -89.77 -20.94
C ILE A 174 21.55 -90.98 -21.77
N ALA A 175 21.10 -90.79 -23.01
CA ALA A 175 20.70 -91.88 -23.89
C ALA A 175 21.88 -92.81 -24.24
N THR A 176 23.08 -92.25 -24.44
CA THR A 176 24.30 -93.02 -24.69
C THR A 176 24.70 -93.83 -23.45
N GLU A 177 24.66 -93.22 -22.27
CA GLU A 177 24.95 -93.92 -21.00
C GLU A 177 23.93 -95.04 -20.72
N ALA A 178 22.65 -94.79 -20.99
CA ALA A 178 21.60 -95.79 -20.85
C ALA A 178 21.77 -96.96 -21.84
N ALA A 179 22.12 -96.69 -23.10
CA ALA A 179 22.39 -97.71 -24.11
C ALA A 179 23.62 -98.57 -23.75
N GLU A 180 24.68 -97.96 -23.24
CA GLU A 180 25.88 -98.66 -22.75
C GLU A 180 25.54 -99.60 -21.58
N LYS A 181 24.71 -99.15 -20.63
CA LYS A 181 24.26 -99.96 -19.48
C LYS A 181 23.30 -101.11 -19.85
N ILE A 182 22.43 -100.93 -20.84
CA ILE A 182 21.39 -101.92 -21.19
C ILE A 182 21.88 -102.94 -22.22
N ILE A 183 22.58 -102.48 -23.26
CA ILE A 183 22.89 -103.28 -24.46
C ILE A 183 24.37 -103.69 -24.48
N GLY A 184 25.21 -103.07 -23.63
CA GLY A 184 26.66 -103.34 -23.57
C GLY A 184 27.43 -102.86 -24.81
N VAL A 185 26.78 -102.08 -25.68
CA VAL A 185 27.36 -101.49 -26.90
C VAL A 185 27.48 -99.99 -26.69
N ARG A 186 28.69 -99.47 -26.88
CA ARG A 186 28.99 -98.04 -26.75
C ARG A 186 28.55 -97.32 -28.02
N ALA A 187 27.40 -96.65 -27.97
CA ALA A 187 26.92 -95.85 -29.09
C ALA A 187 27.76 -94.57 -29.26
N ASP A 188 28.00 -94.15 -30.50
CA ASP A 188 28.71 -92.89 -30.79
C ASP A 188 27.80 -91.70 -30.45
N THR A 189 28.25 -90.79 -29.59
CA THR A 189 27.47 -89.64 -29.10
C THR A 189 26.97 -88.73 -30.23
N LYS A 190 27.70 -88.67 -31.36
CA LYS A 190 27.26 -87.96 -32.58
C LYS A 190 26.01 -88.61 -33.20
N SER A 191 26.00 -89.94 -33.29
CA SER A 191 24.85 -90.69 -33.82
C SER A 191 23.64 -90.63 -32.88
N ALA A 192 23.86 -90.67 -31.55
CA ALA A 192 22.80 -90.52 -30.56
C ALA A 192 22.15 -89.12 -30.63
N ARG A 193 22.95 -88.05 -30.76
CA ARG A 193 22.43 -86.68 -30.91
C ARG A 193 21.61 -86.51 -32.19
N ALA A 194 22.06 -87.08 -33.32
CA ALA A 194 21.30 -87.04 -34.57
C ALA A 194 19.93 -87.74 -34.47
N VAL A 195 19.83 -88.84 -33.72
CA VAL A 195 18.56 -89.54 -33.48
C VAL A 195 17.65 -88.70 -32.57
N VAL A 196 18.18 -88.14 -31.48
CA VAL A 196 17.41 -87.26 -30.57
C VAL A 196 16.87 -86.03 -31.32
N ASP A 197 17.69 -85.39 -32.15
CA ASP A 197 17.27 -84.25 -32.97
C ASP A 197 16.18 -84.64 -33.97
N SER A 198 16.26 -85.84 -34.56
CA SER A 198 15.22 -86.34 -35.49
C SER A 198 13.88 -86.61 -34.80
N LEU A 199 13.90 -87.08 -33.54
CA LEU A 199 12.69 -87.31 -32.74
C LEU A 199 12.03 -86.00 -32.32
N TYR A 200 12.83 -85.00 -31.95
CA TYR A 200 12.32 -83.67 -31.62
C TYR A 200 11.70 -82.97 -32.84
N LYS A 201 12.29 -83.12 -34.03
CA LYS A 201 11.83 -82.45 -35.26
C LYS A 201 10.60 -83.12 -35.91
N ALA A 202 10.28 -84.35 -35.52
CA ALA A 202 9.13 -85.11 -36.01
C ALA A 202 7.88 -84.98 -35.13
N ALA A 203 8.02 -84.42 -33.92
CA ALA A 203 6.93 -84.11 -32.98
C ALA A 203 6.45 -82.65 -33.15
#